data_AF-T0ZHJ5-F1
#
_entry.id   AF-T0ZHJ5-F1
#
_cell.length_a   1.000
_cell.length_b   1.000
_cell.length_c   1.000
_cell.angle_alpha   90.00
_cell.angle_beta   90.00
_cell.angle_gamma   90.00
#
_symmetry.space_group_name_H-M   'P 1'
#
loop_
_entity.id
_entity.type
_entity.pdbx_description
1 polymer ?
#
loop_
_entity_poly.entity_id
_entity_poly.type
_entity_poly.pdbx_seq_one_letter_code
_entity_poly.pdbx_strand_id
1 'polypeptide(L)'
;RQTGLPALADDSGIEVDALRGRPGVYSARYAGEGVSDAANLRKLLAELDGVPESDRGARYRCVVALVRGPDDSDPLIAEGTWEGRIAREPRGSGGFGYDPIFLPRDSARTAAELSVAEKNAISHRAQALQALVARARALLAPTPAPTSTGRGQLFILAAPSGAGKTSLVRALLARKPDLRLSISHTTRPKRATEV
;
A
#
# COMPACT_ATOMS: atom_id res chain seq x y z
N ARG A 1 -5.55 -6.14 22.89
CA ARG A 1 -6.46 -5.21 22.16
C ARG A 1 -6.65 -3.97 23.03
N GLN A 2 -6.44 -2.74 22.52
CA GLN A 2 -6.61 -1.51 23.33
C GLN A 2 -8.00 -0.85 23.19
N THR A 3 -8.52 -0.68 21.96
CA THR A 3 -9.76 0.10 21.73
C THR A 3 -10.96 -0.72 21.27
N GLY A 4 -10.74 -1.90 20.66
CA GLY A 4 -11.83 -2.71 20.09
C GLY A 4 -12.44 -2.15 18.80
N LEU A 5 -11.89 -1.07 18.25
CA LEU A 5 -12.33 -0.41 17.02
C LEU A 5 -11.38 -0.72 15.86
N PRO A 6 -11.80 -0.54 14.59
CA PRO A 6 -10.89 -0.47 13.45
C PRO A 6 -9.78 0.55 13.69
N ALA A 7 -8.57 0.25 13.23
CA ALA A 7 -7.39 1.10 13.41
C ALA A 7 -6.81 1.50 12.05
N LEU A 8 -6.51 2.78 11.91
CA LEU A 8 -5.80 3.36 10.76
C LEU A 8 -4.44 3.86 11.24
N ALA A 9 -3.38 3.51 10.52
CA ALA A 9 -2.03 4.01 10.79
C ALA A 9 -1.34 4.39 9.48
N ASP A 10 -0.50 5.42 9.51
CA ASP A 10 0.44 5.74 8.44
C ASP A 10 1.89 5.65 8.94
N ASP A 11 2.78 5.23 8.06
CA ASP A 11 4.23 5.44 8.22
C ASP A 11 4.76 6.13 6.96
N SER A 12 5.58 7.16 7.18
CA SER A 12 6.00 8.07 6.11
C SER A 12 7.47 8.45 6.25
N GLY A 13 8.15 8.59 5.12
CA GLY A 13 9.56 8.97 5.10
C GLY A 13 10.02 9.50 3.75
N ILE A 14 11.22 10.05 3.71
CA ILE A 14 11.89 10.48 2.49
C ILE A 14 13.05 9.52 2.17
N GLU A 15 13.16 9.16 0.89
CA GLU A 15 14.23 8.33 0.36
C GLU A 15 15.04 9.16 -0.64
N VAL A 16 16.36 9.13 -0.52
CA VAL A 16 17.27 9.83 -1.45
C VAL A 16 18.12 8.82 -2.20
N ASP A 17 18.11 8.88 -3.53
CA ASP A 17 18.72 7.89 -4.41
C ASP A 17 20.25 7.84 -4.20
N ALA A 18 20.92 8.99 -4.17
CA ALA A 18 22.36 9.08 -3.87
C ALA A 18 22.76 8.50 -2.50
N LEU A 19 21.81 8.46 -1.55
CA LEU A 19 22.04 7.91 -0.21
C LEU A 19 21.50 6.49 -0.05
N ARG A 20 21.22 5.81 -1.17
CA ARG A 20 20.69 4.45 -1.23
C ARG A 20 19.39 4.29 -0.44
N GLY A 21 18.49 5.26 -0.57
CA GLY A 21 17.18 5.27 0.06
C GLY A 21 17.16 5.81 1.50
N ARG A 22 18.30 6.19 2.08
CA ARG A 22 18.32 6.91 3.36
C ARG A 22 17.77 8.34 3.18
N PRO A 23 17.12 8.94 4.19
CA PRO A 23 16.82 8.43 5.54
C PRO A 23 15.86 7.23 5.64
N GLY A 24 14.89 7.12 4.73
CA GLY A 24 13.87 6.06 4.75
C GLY A 24 13.06 6.06 6.05
N VAL A 25 12.89 4.90 6.66
CA VAL A 25 12.17 4.72 7.95
C VAL A 25 12.79 5.47 9.14
N TYR A 26 14.01 6.00 8.98
CA TYR A 26 14.67 6.83 9.99
C TYR A 26 14.44 8.33 9.79
N SER A 27 13.57 8.74 8.86
CA SER A 27 13.32 10.15 8.51
C SER A 27 13.09 11.06 9.71
N ALA A 28 12.27 10.66 10.68
CA ALA A 28 11.99 11.47 11.87
C ALA A 28 13.18 11.58 12.85
N ARG A 29 14.16 10.67 12.75
CA ARG A 29 15.28 10.53 13.68
C ARG A 29 16.63 10.43 12.96
N TYR A 30 16.74 11.06 11.80
CA TYR A 30 17.91 10.90 10.92
C TYR A 30 19.19 11.43 11.57
N ALA A 31 19.07 12.53 12.31
CA ALA A 31 20.15 13.12 13.11
C ALA A 31 20.21 12.58 14.56
N GLY A 32 19.41 11.57 14.92
CA GLY A 32 19.33 11.00 16.26
C GLY A 32 17.91 11.00 16.84
N GLU A 33 17.70 10.39 17.99
CA GLU A 33 16.40 10.43 18.69
C GLU A 33 16.14 11.81 19.32
N GLY A 34 14.89 12.27 19.27
CA GLY A 34 14.47 13.53 19.90
C GLY A 34 15.01 14.81 19.25
N VAL A 35 15.59 14.72 18.05
CA VAL A 35 16.15 15.87 17.32
C VAL A 35 15.08 16.61 16.52
N SER A 36 15.33 17.89 16.23
CA SER A 36 14.41 18.72 15.45
C SER A 36 14.45 18.44 13.95
N ASP A 37 13.39 18.81 13.24
CA ASP A 37 13.32 18.77 11.77
C ASP A 37 14.50 19.52 11.13
N ALA A 38 14.88 20.67 11.67
CA ALA A 38 16.03 21.44 11.20
C ALA A 38 17.36 20.70 11.35
N ALA A 39 17.51 19.83 12.36
CA ALA A 39 18.71 19.00 12.51
C ALA A 39 18.72 17.85 11.49
N ASN A 40 17.58 17.18 11.30
CA ASN A 40 17.40 16.14 10.29
C ASN A 40 17.69 16.66 8.88
N LEU A 41 17.14 17.83 8.54
CA LEU A 41 17.34 18.51 7.27
C LEU A 41 18.80 18.88 7.04
N ARG A 42 19.46 19.52 8.02
CA ARG A 42 20.88 19.91 7.90
C ARG A 42 21.79 18.70 7.69
N LYS A 43 21.54 17.60 8.42
CA LYS A 43 22.28 16.35 8.21
C LYS A 43 22.10 15.82 6.80
N LEU A 44 20.88 15.83 6.27
CA LEU A 44 20.61 15.37 4.91
C LEU A 44 21.35 16.21 3.87
N LEU A 45 21.33 17.54 4.00
CA LEU A 45 22.09 18.43 3.11
C LEU A 45 23.60 18.18 3.20
N ALA A 46 24.14 17.99 4.40
CA ALA A 46 25.57 17.73 4.61
C ALA A 46 26.01 16.41 3.96
N GLU A 47 25.20 15.34 4.04
CA GLU A 47 25.51 14.07 3.36
C GLU A 47 25.38 14.15 1.83
N LEU A 48 24.72 15.18 1.31
CA LEU A 48 24.60 15.46 -0.12
C LEU A 48 25.56 16.56 -0.59
N ASP A 49 26.53 16.96 0.24
CA ASP A 49 27.56 17.88 -0.19
C ASP A 49 28.40 17.26 -1.32
N GLY A 50 28.73 18.07 -2.33
CA GLY A 50 29.42 17.61 -3.54
C GLY A 50 28.59 16.74 -4.51
N VAL A 51 27.38 16.29 -4.15
CA VAL A 51 26.53 15.49 -5.06
C VAL A 51 25.95 16.38 -6.19
N PRO A 52 26.13 16.01 -7.47
CA PRO A 52 25.57 16.73 -8.62
C PRO A 52 24.06 16.82 -8.56
N GLU A 53 23.47 17.89 -9.12
CA GLU A 53 22.00 18.08 -9.07
C GLU A 53 21.24 16.94 -9.76
N SER A 54 21.81 16.36 -10.82
CA SER A 54 21.25 15.20 -11.53
C SER A 54 21.06 13.97 -10.65
N ASP A 55 21.85 13.85 -9.59
CA ASP A 55 21.95 12.63 -8.77
C ASP A 55 21.20 12.79 -7.44
N ARG A 56 20.58 13.95 -7.19
CA ARG A 56 19.82 14.27 -5.96
C ARG A 56 18.36 13.81 -6.03
N GLY A 57 18.07 12.78 -6.84
CA GLY A 57 16.74 12.17 -6.92
C GLY A 57 16.24 11.75 -5.54
N ALA A 58 14.98 12.05 -5.25
CA ALA A 58 14.36 11.72 -3.98
C ALA A 58 12.86 11.53 -4.10
N ARG A 59 12.28 10.79 -3.16
CA ARG A 59 10.85 10.59 -3.07
C ARG A 59 10.38 10.57 -1.64
N TYR A 60 9.25 11.23 -1.38
CA TYR A 60 8.48 10.93 -0.18
C TYR A 60 7.64 9.67 -0.41
N ARG A 61 7.58 8.78 0.58
CA ARG A 61 6.69 7.62 0.61
C ARG A 61 5.76 7.70 1.81
N CYS A 62 4.52 7.29 1.61
CA CYS A 62 3.54 7.03 2.67
C CYS A 62 2.98 5.63 2.45
N VAL A 63 2.94 4.83 3.50
CA VAL A 63 2.17 3.59 3.56
C VAL A 63 1.08 3.78 4.60
N VAL A 64 -0.17 3.52 4.22
CA VAL A 64 -1.32 3.57 5.12
C VAL A 64 -1.92 2.18 5.24
N ALA A 65 -2.15 1.74 6.48
CA ALA A 65 -2.79 0.47 6.78
C ALA A 65 -4.10 0.70 7.55
N LEU A 66 -5.19 0.10 7.07
CA LEU A 66 -6.46 -0.01 7.78
C LEU A 66 -6.70 -1.46 8.20
N VAL A 67 -6.73 -1.66 9.51
CA VAL A 67 -7.03 -2.93 10.16
C VAL A 67 -8.48 -2.87 10.68
N ARG A 68 -9.37 -3.73 10.18
CA ARG A 68 -10.81 -3.68 10.50
C ARG A 68 -11.15 -4.30 11.86
N GLY A 69 -10.28 -5.19 12.32
CA GLY A 69 -10.44 -5.85 13.59
C GLY A 69 -9.19 -6.65 13.93
N PRO A 70 -9.12 -7.21 15.13
CA PRO A 70 -7.84 -7.70 15.65
C PRO A 70 -7.48 -9.09 15.11
N ASP A 71 -8.43 -9.74 14.43
CA ASP A 71 -8.25 -11.00 13.71
C ASP A 71 -8.25 -10.76 12.19
N ASP A 72 -8.13 -9.50 11.74
CA ASP A 72 -8.05 -9.14 10.33
C ASP A 72 -6.73 -9.62 9.73
N SER A 73 -6.77 -10.73 9.01
CA SER A 73 -5.61 -11.33 8.35
C SER A 73 -5.24 -10.66 7.02
N ASP A 74 -6.06 -9.73 6.53
CA ASP A 74 -5.88 -9.06 5.25
C ASP A 74 -6.20 -7.55 5.38
N PRO A 75 -5.34 -6.79 6.10
CA PRO A 75 -5.53 -5.36 6.26
C PRO A 75 -5.46 -4.65 4.92
N LEU A 76 -6.24 -3.59 4.76
CA LEU A 76 -6.14 -2.75 3.59
C LEU A 76 -4.88 -1.92 3.66
N ILE A 77 -3.95 -2.16 2.74
CA ILE A 77 -2.72 -1.40 2.60
C ILE A 77 -2.80 -0.55 1.33
N ALA A 78 -2.43 0.72 1.44
CA ALA A 78 -2.28 1.63 0.32
C ALA A 78 -0.98 2.41 0.45
N GLU A 79 -0.39 2.75 -0.69
CA GLU A 79 0.87 3.48 -0.74
C GLU A 79 0.72 4.71 -1.64
N GLY A 80 1.51 5.73 -1.35
CA GLY A 80 1.63 6.92 -2.17
C GLY A 80 3.08 7.37 -2.23
N THR A 81 3.50 7.83 -3.41
CA THR A 81 4.88 8.25 -3.66
C THR A 81 4.88 9.61 -4.32
N TRP A 82 5.67 10.53 -3.79
CA TRP A 82 5.84 11.85 -4.37
C TRP A 82 7.28 12.01 -4.83
N GLU A 83 7.48 11.90 -6.13
CA GLU A 83 8.78 11.99 -6.79
C GLU A 83 9.28 13.44 -6.89
N GLY A 84 10.58 13.62 -6.73
CA GLY A 84 11.23 14.93 -6.79
C GLY A 84 12.75 14.83 -6.68
N ARG A 85 13.35 15.91 -6.18
CA ARG A 85 14.79 15.98 -5.89
C ARG A 85 15.07 16.82 -4.66
N ILE A 86 16.26 16.65 -4.09
CA ILE A 86 16.71 17.47 -2.96
C ILE A 86 17.41 18.74 -3.47
N ALA A 87 16.87 19.90 -3.10
CA ALA A 87 17.48 21.20 -3.35
C ALA A 87 18.83 21.36 -2.62
N ARG A 88 19.63 22.36 -3.01
CA ARG A 88 20.89 22.69 -2.33
C ARG A 88 20.67 23.44 -1.02
N GLU A 89 19.63 24.25 -0.97
CA GLU A 89 19.32 25.14 0.14
C GLU A 89 17.83 25.09 0.47
N PRO A 90 17.44 25.28 1.74
CA PRO A 90 16.05 25.32 2.14
C PRO A 90 15.36 26.58 1.61
N ARG A 91 14.14 26.43 1.08
CA ARG A 91 13.26 27.53 0.68
C ARG A 91 11.84 27.28 1.15
N GLY A 92 11.11 28.36 1.44
CA GLY A 92 9.74 28.30 1.98
C GLY A 92 9.69 28.10 3.49
N SER A 93 8.53 28.40 4.07
CA SER A 93 8.27 28.34 5.52
C SER A 93 7.07 27.46 5.89
N GLY A 94 6.35 26.92 4.90
CA GLY A 94 5.25 25.99 5.11
C GLY A 94 5.71 24.56 5.34
N GLY A 95 4.76 23.69 5.67
CA GLY A 95 5.04 22.27 5.83
C GLY A 95 5.90 21.93 7.05
N PHE A 96 6.63 20.83 6.99
CA PHE A 96 7.47 20.32 8.07
C PHE A 96 8.56 19.35 7.55
N GLY A 97 9.46 18.90 8.42
CA GLY A 97 10.49 17.93 8.09
C GLY A 97 11.40 18.42 6.96
N TYR A 98 11.41 17.68 5.84
CA TYR A 98 12.28 17.94 4.69
C TYR A 98 11.61 18.80 3.60
N ASP A 99 10.39 19.29 3.82
CA ASP A 99 9.65 20.09 2.84
C ASP A 99 10.43 21.30 2.30
N PRO A 100 11.24 22.03 3.10
CA PRO A 100 12.00 23.16 2.59
C PRO A 100 13.08 22.80 1.57
N ILE A 101 13.51 21.53 1.51
CA ILE A 101 14.53 21.07 0.56
C ILE A 101 14.00 20.05 -0.43
N PHE A 102 12.74 19.62 -0.32
CA PHE A 102 12.14 18.72 -1.28
C PHE A 102 11.52 19.52 -2.42
N LEU A 103 12.02 19.31 -3.64
CA LEU A 103 11.55 19.94 -4.86
C LEU A 103 10.78 18.90 -5.68
N PRO A 104 9.42 18.97 -5.70
CA PRO A 104 8.61 18.04 -6.46
C PRO A 104 8.99 18.01 -7.93
N ARG A 105 8.81 16.85 -8.58
CA ARG A 105 8.97 16.73 -10.03
C ARG A 105 8.12 17.79 -10.73
N ASP A 106 8.70 18.43 -11.74
CA ASP A 106 8.09 19.49 -12.56
C ASP A 106 7.66 20.76 -11.78
N SER A 107 8.14 20.94 -10.53
CA SER A 107 7.94 22.15 -9.74
C SER A 107 9.25 22.95 -9.63
N ALA A 108 9.14 24.28 -9.70
CA ALA A 108 10.22 25.21 -9.33
C ALA A 108 10.21 25.57 -7.83
N ARG A 109 9.09 25.27 -7.15
CA ARG A 109 8.81 25.54 -5.74
C ARG A 109 9.06 24.30 -4.89
N THR A 110 9.73 24.45 -3.77
CA THR A 110 9.84 23.38 -2.77
C THR A 110 8.47 23.05 -2.17
N ALA A 111 8.33 21.89 -1.53
CA ALA A 111 7.08 21.54 -0.87
C ALA A 111 6.68 22.53 0.25
N ALA A 112 7.65 23.22 0.86
CA ALA A 112 7.40 24.27 1.85
C ALA A 112 6.96 25.61 1.25
N GLU A 113 7.11 25.80 -0.07
CA GLU A 113 6.63 26.97 -0.82
C GLU A 113 5.22 26.73 -1.41
N LEU A 114 4.69 25.51 -1.33
CA LEU A 114 3.32 25.20 -1.70
C LEU A 114 2.36 25.58 -0.57
N SER A 115 1.17 26.05 -0.93
CA SER A 115 0.07 26.15 0.02
C SER A 115 -0.32 24.77 0.55
N VAL A 116 -0.96 24.74 1.73
CA VAL A 116 -1.48 23.50 2.32
C VAL A 116 -2.44 22.79 1.36
N ALA A 117 -3.29 23.54 0.64
CA ALA A 117 -4.22 23.00 -0.34
C ALA A 117 -3.50 22.34 -1.52
N GLU A 118 -2.51 23.00 -2.12
CA GLU A 118 -1.71 22.44 -3.21
C GLU A 118 -0.99 21.15 -2.75
N LYS A 119 -0.33 21.19 -1.59
CA LYS A 119 0.37 20.02 -1.04
C LYS A 119 -0.58 18.85 -0.77
N ASN A 120 -1.76 19.13 -0.21
CA ASN A 120 -2.77 18.10 0.08
C ASN A 120 -3.46 17.54 -1.17
N ALA A 121 -3.28 18.16 -2.34
CA ALA A 121 -3.80 17.62 -3.60
C ALA A 121 -2.86 16.57 -4.21
N ILE A 122 -1.54 16.72 -4.06
CA ILE A 122 -0.54 15.96 -4.84
C ILE A 122 0.47 15.15 -4.02
N SER A 123 0.56 15.37 -2.70
CA SER A 123 1.58 14.72 -1.87
C SER A 123 1.41 13.20 -1.72
N HIS A 124 2.48 12.52 -1.32
CA HIS A 124 2.52 11.09 -0.99
C HIS A 124 1.39 10.66 -0.05
N ARG A 125 1.10 11.43 1.01
CA ARG A 125 -0.03 11.14 1.92
C ARG A 125 -1.38 11.26 1.23
N ALA A 126 -1.58 12.30 0.43
CA ALA A 126 -2.82 12.50 -0.31
C ALA A 126 -3.07 11.32 -1.27
N GLN A 127 -2.05 10.91 -2.02
CA GLN A 127 -2.12 9.75 -2.91
C GLN A 127 -2.43 8.45 -2.16
N ALA A 128 -1.73 8.19 -1.04
CA ALA A 128 -1.95 6.98 -0.23
C ALA A 128 -3.38 6.93 0.33
N LEU A 129 -3.89 8.04 0.87
CA LEU A 129 -5.25 8.14 1.39
C LEU A 129 -6.31 8.03 0.29
N GLN A 130 -6.10 8.64 -0.87
CA GLN A 130 -7.00 8.49 -2.01
C GLN A 130 -7.06 7.04 -2.48
N ALA A 131 -5.91 6.36 -2.60
CA ALA A 131 -5.84 4.95 -2.94
C ALA A 131 -6.53 4.06 -1.89
N LEU A 132 -6.34 4.35 -0.60
CA LEU A 132 -7.03 3.62 0.47
C LEU A 132 -8.54 3.80 0.39
N VAL A 133 -9.03 5.03 0.22
CA VAL A 133 -10.46 5.33 0.09
C VAL A 133 -11.06 4.61 -1.12
N ALA A 134 -10.37 4.58 -2.25
CA ALA A 134 -10.81 3.84 -3.43
C ALA A 134 -10.94 2.33 -3.14
N ARG A 135 -9.95 1.72 -2.49
CA ARG A 135 -9.98 0.31 -2.10
C ARG A 135 -11.07 0.01 -1.07
N ALA A 136 -11.22 0.86 -0.06
CA ALA A 136 -12.25 0.72 0.96
C ALA A 136 -13.66 0.82 0.35
N ARG A 137 -13.88 1.76 -0.58
CA ARG A 137 -15.14 1.87 -1.32
C ARG A 137 -15.43 0.64 -2.15
N ALA A 138 -14.44 0.06 -2.82
CA ALA A 138 -14.63 -1.16 -3.62
C ALA A 138 -15.09 -2.35 -2.76
N LEU A 139 -14.63 -2.45 -1.51
CA LEU A 139 -15.06 -3.48 -0.57
C LEU A 139 -16.44 -3.22 0.05
N LEU A 140 -16.83 -1.96 0.18
CA LEU A 140 -18.13 -1.55 0.72
C LEU A 140 -19.21 -1.40 -0.35
N ALA A 141 -18.81 -1.38 -1.63
CA ALA A 141 -19.75 -1.34 -2.74
C ALA A 141 -20.65 -2.57 -2.66
N PRO A 142 -21.99 -2.41 -2.78
CA PRO A 142 -22.87 -3.57 -2.84
C PRO A 142 -22.40 -4.44 -4.00
N THR A 143 -22.04 -5.69 -3.71
CA THR A 143 -21.76 -6.67 -4.75
C THR A 143 -22.97 -6.65 -5.69
N PRO A 144 -22.80 -6.39 -7.00
CA PRO A 144 -23.92 -6.47 -7.91
C PRO A 144 -24.53 -7.85 -7.72
N ALA A 145 -25.81 -7.89 -7.35
CA ALA A 145 -26.54 -9.13 -7.23
C ALA A 145 -26.29 -9.90 -8.53
N PRO A 146 -25.87 -11.18 -8.47
CA PRO A 146 -25.53 -11.91 -9.69
C PRO A 146 -26.73 -11.82 -10.63
N THR A 147 -26.52 -11.17 -11.78
CA THR A 147 -27.50 -11.10 -12.86
C THR A 147 -27.65 -12.52 -13.40
N SER A 148 -28.68 -13.20 -12.90
CA SER A 148 -28.95 -14.59 -13.19
C SER A 148 -29.27 -14.77 -14.67
N THR A 149 -28.29 -15.18 -15.45
CA THR A 149 -28.51 -15.94 -16.68
C THR A 149 -28.27 -17.41 -16.32
N GLY A 150 -29.31 -18.02 -15.73
CA GLY A 150 -29.33 -19.41 -15.26
C GLY A 150 -28.73 -19.62 -13.86
N ARG A 151 -29.55 -19.87 -12.85
CA ARG A 151 -29.07 -20.23 -11.50
C ARG A 151 -28.47 -21.64 -11.50
N GLY A 152 -27.15 -21.74 -11.58
CA GLY A 152 -26.45 -22.96 -11.17
C GLY A 152 -26.43 -23.08 -9.63
N GLN A 153 -26.69 -24.27 -9.10
CA GLN A 153 -26.54 -24.54 -7.66
C GLN A 153 -25.07 -24.89 -7.36
N LEU A 154 -24.44 -24.15 -6.44
CA LEU A 154 -23.09 -24.45 -5.95
C LEU A 154 -23.17 -25.40 -4.74
N PHE A 155 -22.42 -26.50 -4.81
CA PHE A 155 -22.22 -27.41 -3.69
C PHE A 155 -20.75 -27.38 -3.26
N ILE A 156 -20.49 -27.11 -1.98
CA ILE A 156 -19.14 -27.14 -1.40
C ILE A 156 -19.00 -28.41 -0.55
N LEU A 157 -17.97 -29.21 -0.84
CA LEU A 157 -17.70 -30.48 -0.16
C LEU A 157 -16.35 -30.39 0.57
N ALA A 158 -16.40 -30.14 1.89
CA ALA A 158 -15.22 -30.04 2.75
C ALA A 158 -15.15 -31.20 3.75
N ALA A 159 -14.00 -31.86 3.85
CA ALA A 159 -13.71 -32.95 4.78
C ALA A 159 -12.18 -33.23 4.83
N PRO A 160 -11.65 -33.94 5.84
CA PRO A 160 -10.24 -34.35 5.88
C PRO A 160 -9.81 -35.24 4.71
N SER A 161 -8.50 -35.38 4.48
CA SER A 161 -7.97 -36.36 3.51
C SER A 161 -8.43 -37.78 3.90
N GLY A 162 -8.74 -38.62 2.91
CA GLY A 162 -9.24 -39.98 3.14
C GLY A 162 -10.75 -40.10 3.48
N ALA A 163 -11.44 -39.00 3.83
CA ALA A 163 -12.86 -39.01 4.21
C ALA A 163 -13.86 -39.26 3.07
N GLY A 164 -13.42 -39.78 1.91
CA GLY A 164 -14.31 -40.17 0.82
C GLY A 164 -14.83 -39.06 -0.11
N LYS A 165 -14.35 -37.80 0.02
CA LYS A 165 -14.77 -36.67 -0.84
C LYS A 165 -14.75 -37.00 -2.34
N THR A 166 -13.65 -37.61 -2.81
CA THR A 166 -13.49 -37.96 -4.22
C THR A 166 -14.49 -39.03 -4.67
N SER A 167 -14.83 -39.99 -3.81
CA SER A 167 -15.83 -41.02 -4.10
C SER A 167 -17.23 -40.41 -4.21
N LEU A 168 -17.56 -39.49 -3.30
CA LEU A 168 -18.84 -38.78 -3.32
C LEU A 168 -18.99 -37.87 -4.55
N VAL A 169 -17.94 -37.10 -4.89
CA VAL A 169 -17.92 -36.27 -6.10
C VAL A 169 -18.10 -37.12 -7.36
N ARG A 170 -17.41 -38.27 -7.46
CA ARG A 170 -17.58 -39.20 -8.60
C ARG A 170 -18.99 -39.75 -8.69
N ALA A 171 -19.57 -40.18 -7.57
CA ALA A 171 -20.94 -40.68 -7.53
C ALA A 171 -21.96 -39.60 -7.93
N LEU A 172 -21.74 -38.34 -7.54
CA LEU A 172 -22.58 -37.20 -7.93
C LEU A 172 -22.48 -36.91 -9.43
N LEU A 173 -21.27 -36.84 -9.99
CA LEU A 173 -21.05 -36.62 -11.42
C LEU A 173 -21.63 -37.75 -12.28
N ALA A 174 -21.56 -39.01 -11.80
CA ALA A 174 -22.17 -40.15 -12.49
C ALA A 174 -23.70 -40.09 -12.50
N ARG A 175 -24.32 -39.51 -11.47
CA ARG A 175 -25.79 -39.38 -11.34
C ARG A 175 -26.34 -38.11 -11.98
N LYS A 176 -25.51 -37.08 -12.15
CA LYS A 176 -25.89 -35.77 -12.68
C LYS A 176 -24.83 -35.27 -13.67
N PRO A 177 -24.94 -35.65 -14.96
CA PRO A 177 -23.95 -35.32 -15.99
C PRO A 177 -23.90 -33.82 -16.34
N ASP A 178 -24.87 -33.04 -15.89
CA ASP A 178 -24.95 -31.58 -15.98
C ASP A 178 -24.10 -30.85 -14.93
N LEU A 179 -23.64 -31.55 -13.89
CA LEU A 179 -22.72 -30.98 -12.90
C LEU A 179 -21.31 -30.83 -13.48
N ARG A 180 -20.69 -29.67 -13.21
CA ARG A 180 -19.28 -29.42 -13.51
C ARG A 180 -18.47 -29.39 -12.23
N LEU A 181 -17.31 -30.06 -12.23
CA LEU A 181 -16.36 -30.05 -11.13
C LEU A 181 -15.24 -29.05 -11.44
N SER A 182 -15.01 -28.10 -10.53
CA SER A 182 -13.86 -27.19 -10.54
C SER A 182 -13.05 -27.40 -9.27
N ILE A 183 -11.72 -27.51 -9.39
CA ILE A 183 -10.81 -27.68 -8.24
C ILE A 183 -9.81 -26.52 -8.25
N SER A 184 -9.99 -25.56 -7.34
CA SER A 184 -9.13 -24.36 -7.25
C SER A 184 -7.85 -24.57 -6.43
N HIS A 185 -7.73 -25.67 -5.67
CA HIS A 185 -6.54 -25.96 -4.88
C HIS A 185 -6.35 -27.47 -4.66
N THR A 186 -5.21 -28.01 -5.10
CA THR A 186 -4.80 -29.38 -4.80
C THR A 186 -3.28 -29.47 -4.67
N THR A 187 -2.79 -30.23 -3.69
CA THR A 187 -1.34 -30.45 -3.45
C THR A 187 -0.76 -31.57 -4.32
N ARG A 188 -1.56 -32.13 -5.23
CA ARG A 188 -1.16 -33.19 -6.17
C ARG A 188 -1.36 -32.73 -7.62
N PRO A 189 -0.74 -33.41 -8.61
CA PRO A 189 -0.92 -33.08 -10.02
C PRO A 189 -2.39 -33.17 -10.46
N LYS A 190 -2.77 -32.26 -11.37
CA LYS A 190 -4.10 -32.18 -11.99
C LYS A 190 -4.40 -33.44 -12.81
N ARG A 191 -5.62 -34.00 -12.68
CA ARG A 191 -6.09 -35.13 -13.50
C ARG A 191 -6.82 -34.65 -14.75
N ALA A 192 -6.86 -35.49 -15.78
CA ALA A 192 -7.51 -35.19 -17.07
C ALA A 192 -9.01 -34.82 -16.97
N THR A 193 -9.68 -35.20 -15.88
CA THR A 193 -11.10 -34.92 -15.62
C THR A 193 -11.35 -33.63 -14.86
N GLU A 194 -10.31 -32.90 -14.48
CA GLU A 194 -10.38 -31.68 -13.69
C GLU A 194 -10.29 -30.47 -14.65
N VAL A 195 -11.23 -29.53 -14.55
CA VAL A 195 -11.19 -28.24 -15.27
C VAL A 195 -10.41 -27.23 -14.46
#